data_AF-A0AAP2DVI2-F1
#
_entry.id   AF-A0AAP2DVI2-F1
#
_cell.length_a   1.000
_cell.length_b   1.000
_cell.length_c   1.000
_cell.angle_alpha   90.00
_cell.angle_beta   90.00
_cell.angle_gamma   90.00
#
_symmetry.space_group_name_H-M   'P 1'
#
loop_
_entity.id
_entity.type
_entity.pdbx_description
1 polymer ?
#
loop_
_entity_poly.entity_id
_entity_poly.type
_entity_poly.pdbx_seq_one_letter_code
_entity_poly.pdbx_strand_id
1 'polypeptide(L)'
;MRKPLTVLFLLISWQGAQACLNEYGAVNLAGRDLAGTDIAQTYPFAEPPYFRSFNRVFSENFVASHDLPSVPADDYKTRSDIAFHLTRLGRYRESLAILQDLVKHYPHEYNILSNLGTVYELNNMPDLALRVLRATNKRFPDGHHGSEWVHLKVLEAKLRVRNDPHWLEQNRVLDLGITEASPDTSQRFMANMKKLWDATYQLHERLPFTRTPDPILANIINELGDAIAIEYSMLEAYKFYYMGLQYDTSDIYGMQAKQQALIEAMKKGNIPVPTANELNRFFPRADSIPLIRDHDTQYSSSEKQMERVLAYQEEEYDRRNPFPWNWVGAAVVLVAGYLYIRRIRPAPER
;
A
#
# COMPACT_ATOMS: atom_id res chain seq x y z
N MET A 1 59.49 26.14 33.14
CA MET A 1 59.11 26.51 31.76
C MET A 1 58.11 25.49 31.23
N ARG A 2 56.95 25.99 30.77
CA ARG A 2 55.92 25.44 29.85
C ARG A 2 55.26 24.07 30.15
N LYS A 3 53.92 24.14 30.30
CA LYS A 3 52.92 23.06 30.36
C LYS A 3 52.62 22.47 28.95
N PRO A 4 51.57 21.64 28.78
CA PRO A 4 51.56 20.22 28.41
C PRO A 4 51.37 19.98 26.89
N LEU A 5 51.55 18.76 26.39
CA LEU A 5 51.10 18.39 25.05
C LEU A 5 49.87 17.47 25.14
N THR A 6 48.73 18.09 24.91
CA THR A 6 47.44 17.49 24.57
C THR A 6 47.58 16.66 23.30
N VAL A 7 47.22 15.36 23.33
CA VAL A 7 46.93 14.61 22.09
C VAL A 7 45.41 14.49 21.99
N LEU A 8 44.92 15.17 20.96
CA LEU A 8 43.53 15.41 20.62
C LEU A 8 42.90 14.14 20.01
N PHE A 9 41.71 13.82 20.50
CA PHE A 9 40.78 12.85 19.93
C PHE A 9 40.50 13.15 18.44
N LEU A 10 40.67 12.15 17.57
CA LEU A 10 40.05 12.10 16.25
C LEU A 10 39.22 10.82 16.14
N LEU A 11 38.10 10.80 16.88
CA LEU A 11 36.96 9.96 16.50
C LEU A 11 36.25 10.68 15.36
N ILE A 12 36.68 10.39 14.13
CA ILE A 12 35.91 10.74 12.93
C ILE A 12 34.68 9.84 12.96
N SER A 13 33.63 10.28 13.65
CA SER A 13 32.30 9.76 13.42
C SER A 13 31.94 10.10 11.99
N TRP A 14 31.91 9.09 11.12
CA TRP A 14 31.09 9.10 9.92
C TRP A 14 29.63 9.23 10.36
N GLN A 15 29.23 10.46 10.70
CA GLN A 15 27.84 10.83 10.56
C GLN A 15 27.63 10.89 9.05
N GLY A 16 27.01 9.85 8.50
CA GLY A 16 26.44 9.94 7.17
C GLY A 16 25.61 11.21 7.17
N ALA A 17 25.98 12.17 6.31
CA ALA A 17 25.13 13.30 6.03
C ALA A 17 23.83 12.70 5.49
N GLN A 18 22.83 12.55 6.36
CA GLN A 18 21.46 12.42 5.90
C GLN A 18 21.23 13.72 5.15
N ALA A 19 21.18 13.62 3.82
CA ALA A 19 20.75 14.73 3.02
C ALA A 19 19.31 15.00 3.44
N CYS A 20 19.12 15.94 4.37
CA CYS A 20 17.84 16.57 4.63
C CYS A 20 17.51 17.35 3.36
N LEU A 21 17.00 16.64 2.34
CA LEU A 21 16.39 17.24 1.18
C LEU A 21 15.09 17.88 1.69
N ASN A 22 15.17 19.16 2.05
CA ASN A 22 14.01 19.97 2.32
C ASN A 22 13.39 20.37 0.98
N GLU A 23 12.18 19.92 0.70
CA GLU A 23 11.38 20.50 -0.37
C GLU A 23 10.92 21.89 0.05
N TYR A 24 11.41 22.91 -0.67
CA TYR A 24 10.84 24.25 -0.59
C TYR A 24 9.57 24.26 -1.46
N GLY A 25 8.38 24.34 -0.85
CA GLY A 25 7.16 24.70 -1.58
C GLY A 25 6.05 23.64 -1.70
N ALA A 26 5.85 22.76 -0.71
CA ALA A 26 4.61 21.99 -0.63
C ALA A 26 3.43 22.92 -0.27
N VAL A 27 2.73 23.42 -1.30
CA VAL A 27 1.56 24.29 -1.16
C VAL A 27 0.31 23.56 -1.65
N ASN A 28 -0.70 23.44 -0.79
CA ASN A 28 -1.98 22.78 -1.14
C ASN A 28 -2.96 23.72 -1.86
N LEU A 29 -4.12 23.21 -2.29
CA LEU A 29 -5.17 23.98 -2.98
C LEU A 29 -5.69 25.18 -2.16
N ALA A 30 -5.64 25.10 -0.83
CA ALA A 30 -6.01 26.20 0.06
C ALA A 30 -4.91 27.28 0.16
N GLY A 31 -3.77 27.12 -0.51
CA GLY A 31 -2.65 28.05 -0.48
C GLY A 31 -1.80 27.97 0.79
N ARG A 32 -1.93 26.89 1.58
CA ARG A 32 -1.11 26.69 2.78
C ARG A 32 0.26 26.18 2.41
N ASP A 33 1.29 26.85 2.89
CA ASP A 33 2.68 26.37 2.83
C ASP A 33 2.93 25.34 3.95
N LEU A 34 3.37 24.14 3.57
CA LEU A 34 3.76 23.06 4.47
C LEU A 34 5.28 22.90 4.58
N ALA A 35 6.07 23.77 3.92
CA ALA A 35 7.52 23.77 4.00
C ALA A 35 8.00 23.98 5.45
N GLY A 36 8.90 23.10 5.92
CA GLY A 36 9.48 23.19 7.26
C GLY A 36 8.64 22.60 8.39
N THR A 37 7.51 21.96 8.11
CA THR A 37 6.89 21.04 9.09
C THR A 37 7.75 19.78 9.20
N ASP A 38 7.99 19.25 10.40
CA ASP A 38 8.70 17.95 10.64
C ASP A 38 8.11 16.82 9.78
N ILE A 39 6.85 16.98 9.36
CA ILE A 39 6.07 16.04 8.58
C ILE A 39 6.53 16.01 7.11
N ALA A 40 6.95 17.14 6.51
CA ALA A 40 7.49 17.18 5.15
C ALA A 40 8.84 16.46 5.01
N GLN A 41 9.61 16.34 6.11
CA GLN A 41 10.89 15.60 6.13
C GLN A 41 10.73 14.09 6.38
N THR A 42 9.55 13.65 6.86
CA THR A 42 9.33 12.28 7.35
C THR A 42 8.39 11.45 6.46
N TYR A 43 7.73 12.07 5.47
CA TYR A 43 6.69 11.41 4.64
C TYR A 43 7.14 11.17 3.18
N PRO A 44 6.58 10.13 2.52
CA PRO A 44 7.23 9.34 1.47
C PRO A 44 7.15 9.96 0.07
N PHE A 45 6.76 11.23 -0.03
CA PHE A 45 6.75 11.93 -1.31
C PHE A 45 8.17 12.35 -1.76
N ALA A 46 9.16 12.25 -0.86
CA ALA A 46 10.58 12.37 -1.18
C ALA A 46 11.02 11.21 -2.10
N GLU A 47 10.78 11.42 -3.39
CA GLU A 47 10.78 10.53 -4.55
C GLU A 47 11.86 9.42 -4.61
N PRO A 48 11.60 8.17 -4.17
CA PRO A 48 12.06 7.04 -4.95
C PRO A 48 11.19 6.97 -6.23
N PRO A 49 11.78 6.76 -7.41
CA PRO A 49 11.01 6.65 -8.64
C PRO A 49 9.98 5.51 -8.52
N TYR A 50 8.77 5.74 -9.03
CA TYR A 50 7.73 4.73 -9.10
C TYR A 50 8.10 3.73 -10.20
N PHE A 51 8.91 2.75 -9.83
CA PHE A 51 9.38 1.73 -10.75
C PHE A 51 8.19 0.95 -11.32
N ARG A 52 8.12 0.86 -12.64
CA ARG A 52 7.09 0.08 -13.36
C ARG A 52 7.57 -1.33 -13.71
N SER A 53 8.75 -1.72 -13.26
CA SER A 53 9.32 -3.04 -13.52
C SER A 53 10.26 -3.47 -12.43
N PHE A 54 10.32 -4.78 -12.21
CA PHE A 54 11.38 -5.39 -11.43
C PHE A 54 12.69 -5.49 -12.21
N ASN A 55 13.80 -5.59 -11.47
CA ASN A 55 15.04 -6.10 -12.02
C ASN A 55 14.86 -7.59 -12.37
N ARG A 56 14.50 -7.86 -13.63
CA ARG A 56 14.25 -9.22 -14.13
C ARG A 56 15.51 -10.07 -14.11
N VAL A 57 16.65 -9.51 -14.53
CA VAL A 57 17.94 -10.21 -14.56
C VAL A 57 18.31 -10.70 -13.15
N PHE A 58 18.12 -9.87 -12.13
CA PHE A 58 18.32 -10.28 -10.74
C PHE A 58 17.40 -11.45 -10.37
N SER A 59 16.11 -11.37 -10.69
CA SER A 59 15.14 -12.42 -10.35
C SER A 59 15.40 -13.72 -11.12
N GLU A 60 15.81 -13.64 -12.39
CA GLU A 60 16.24 -14.80 -13.20
C GLU A 60 17.47 -15.47 -12.59
N ASN A 61 18.50 -14.68 -12.27
CA ASN A 61 19.71 -15.19 -11.64
C ASN A 61 19.43 -15.82 -10.26
N PHE A 62 18.57 -15.19 -9.45
CA PHE A 62 18.19 -15.71 -8.15
C PHE A 62 17.48 -17.07 -8.27
N VAL A 63 16.50 -17.19 -9.16
CA VAL A 63 15.79 -18.47 -9.36
C VAL A 63 16.73 -19.52 -9.95
N ALA A 64 17.61 -19.16 -10.88
CA ALA A 64 18.57 -20.09 -11.48
C ALA A 64 19.63 -20.58 -10.48
N SER A 65 20.02 -19.77 -9.50
CA SER A 65 21.00 -20.15 -8.48
C SER A 65 20.42 -21.01 -7.36
N HIS A 66 19.09 -21.14 -7.27
CA HIS A 66 18.42 -21.93 -6.23
C HIS A 66 17.62 -23.06 -6.87
N ASP A 67 18.22 -24.24 -6.96
CA ASP A 67 17.51 -25.46 -7.37
C ASP A 67 16.51 -25.86 -6.28
N LEU A 68 15.22 -25.56 -6.49
CA LEU A 68 14.16 -25.73 -5.49
C LEU A 68 14.12 -27.13 -4.84
N PRO A 69 14.26 -28.25 -5.58
CA PRO A 69 14.38 -29.60 -5.00
C PRO A 69 15.54 -29.76 -4.02
N SER A 70 16.62 -29.00 -4.21
CA SER A 70 17.82 -29.02 -3.37
C SER A 70 17.72 -28.11 -2.14
N VAL A 71 16.75 -27.20 -2.09
CA VAL A 71 16.48 -26.37 -0.90
C VAL A 71 15.79 -27.23 0.15
N PRO A 72 16.28 -27.30 1.41
CA PRO A 72 15.64 -28.07 2.47
C PRO A 72 14.15 -27.70 2.66
N ALA A 73 13.32 -28.66 3.04
CA ALA A 73 11.88 -28.44 3.21
C ALA A 73 11.56 -27.47 4.37
N ASP A 74 12.41 -27.45 5.39
CA ASP A 74 12.32 -26.59 6.56
C ASP A 74 12.90 -25.18 6.33
N ASP A 75 13.63 -24.97 5.23
CA ASP A 75 14.04 -23.64 4.77
C ASP A 75 12.92 -22.95 3.98
N TYR A 76 11.82 -22.70 4.69
CA TYR A 76 10.62 -22.10 4.11
C TYR A 76 10.83 -20.65 3.65
N LYS A 77 11.84 -19.95 4.20
CA LYS A 77 12.15 -18.57 3.85
C LYS A 77 12.74 -18.50 2.45
N THR A 78 13.78 -19.28 2.18
CA THR A 78 14.36 -19.34 0.83
C THR A 78 13.34 -19.84 -0.19
N ARG A 79 12.49 -20.82 0.16
CA ARG A 79 11.40 -21.27 -0.71
C ARG A 79 10.38 -20.15 -0.98
N SER A 80 10.02 -19.35 0.02
CA SER A 80 9.15 -18.18 -0.15
C SER A 80 9.80 -17.11 -1.03
N ASP A 81 11.11 -16.86 -0.89
CA ASP A 81 11.85 -15.92 -1.73
C ASP A 81 11.91 -16.39 -3.19
N ILE A 82 12.11 -17.68 -3.43
CA ILE A 82 12.00 -18.28 -4.78
C ILE A 82 10.62 -18.01 -5.36
N ALA A 83 9.55 -18.25 -4.59
CA ALA A 83 8.18 -17.96 -5.05
C ALA A 83 7.99 -16.48 -5.38
N PHE A 84 8.47 -15.57 -4.53
CA PHE A 84 8.43 -14.13 -4.78
C PHE A 84 9.16 -13.73 -6.08
N HIS A 85 10.36 -14.26 -6.32
CA HIS A 85 11.09 -14.00 -7.56
C HIS A 85 10.42 -14.61 -8.79
N LEU A 86 9.83 -15.80 -8.68
CA LEU A 86 8.98 -16.38 -9.72
C LEU A 86 7.79 -15.47 -10.03
N THR A 87 7.14 -14.88 -9.02
CA THR A 87 6.07 -13.90 -9.18
C THR A 87 6.54 -12.67 -9.97
N ARG A 88 7.70 -12.09 -9.61
CA ARG A 88 8.30 -10.95 -10.33
C ARG A 88 8.60 -11.25 -11.80
N LEU A 89 8.86 -12.51 -12.14
CA LEU A 89 9.08 -12.98 -13.50
C LEU A 89 7.80 -13.29 -14.28
N GLY A 90 6.64 -13.32 -13.60
CA GLY A 90 5.37 -13.73 -14.18
C GLY A 90 5.09 -15.23 -14.13
N ARG A 91 5.94 -16.01 -13.46
CA ARG A 91 5.80 -17.47 -13.31
C ARG A 91 4.82 -17.78 -12.18
N TYR A 92 3.61 -17.23 -12.27
CA TYR A 92 2.62 -17.23 -11.19
C TYR A 92 2.19 -18.63 -10.78
N ARG A 93 2.05 -19.57 -11.73
CA ARG A 93 1.69 -20.97 -11.43
C ARG A 93 2.73 -21.68 -10.57
N GLU A 94 4.01 -21.49 -10.88
CA GLU A 94 5.11 -22.11 -10.13
C GLU A 94 5.23 -21.50 -8.75
N SER A 95 5.13 -20.16 -8.66
CA SER A 95 5.05 -19.45 -7.38
C SER A 95 3.88 -19.93 -6.52
N LEU A 96 2.70 -20.07 -7.13
CA LEU A 96 1.49 -20.53 -6.45
C LEU A 96 1.66 -21.94 -5.88
N ALA A 97 2.23 -22.86 -6.65
CA ALA A 97 2.46 -24.24 -6.20
C ALA A 97 3.37 -24.28 -4.96
N ILE A 98 4.43 -23.48 -4.93
CA ILE A 98 5.33 -23.37 -3.77
C ILE A 98 4.59 -22.81 -2.56
N LEU A 99 3.88 -21.69 -2.72
CA LEU A 99 3.19 -21.02 -1.61
C LEU A 99 2.02 -21.84 -1.06
N GLN A 100 1.30 -22.57 -1.91
CA GLN A 100 0.27 -23.52 -1.48
C GLN A 100 0.84 -24.69 -0.69
N ASP A 101 2.07 -25.10 -0.96
CA ASP A 101 2.72 -26.12 -0.16
C ASP A 101 3.20 -25.56 1.18
N LEU A 102 3.89 -24.42 1.16
CA LEU A 102 4.39 -23.74 2.35
C LEU A 102 3.26 -23.42 3.34
N VAL A 103 2.10 -22.95 2.89
CA VAL A 103 1.00 -22.58 3.81
C VAL A 103 0.44 -23.78 4.59
N LYS A 104 0.59 -25.02 4.09
CA LYS A 104 0.16 -26.23 4.82
C LYS A 104 1.02 -26.45 6.07
N HIS A 105 2.31 -26.12 5.98
CA HIS A 105 3.29 -26.36 7.04
C HIS A 105 3.51 -25.11 7.91
N TYR A 106 3.28 -23.93 7.34
CA TYR A 106 3.50 -22.63 7.99
C TYR A 106 2.27 -21.72 7.86
N PRO A 107 1.08 -22.14 8.36
CA PRO A 107 -0.19 -21.44 8.15
C PRO A 107 -0.31 -20.09 8.90
N HIS A 108 0.74 -19.68 9.59
CA HIS A 108 0.81 -18.47 10.42
C HIS A 108 2.01 -17.60 10.10
N GLU A 109 2.73 -17.86 9.00
CA GLU A 109 3.72 -16.92 8.51
C GLU A 109 3.03 -15.87 7.65
N TYR A 110 3.05 -14.61 8.10
CA TYR A 110 2.56 -13.45 7.38
C TYR A 110 3.08 -13.38 5.94
N ASN A 111 4.39 -13.54 5.72
CA ASN A 111 4.99 -13.36 4.39
C ASN A 111 4.49 -14.42 3.41
N ILE A 112 4.35 -15.68 3.86
CA ILE A 112 3.79 -16.76 3.03
C ILE A 112 2.35 -16.44 2.65
N LEU A 113 1.54 -15.98 3.61
CA LEU A 113 0.13 -15.68 3.38
C LEU A 113 -0.09 -14.46 2.49
N SER A 114 0.66 -13.38 2.71
CA SER A 114 0.59 -12.16 1.89
C SER A 114 1.07 -12.43 0.45
N ASN A 115 2.19 -13.17 0.29
CA ASN A 115 2.64 -13.61 -1.03
C ASN A 115 1.62 -14.52 -1.71
N LEU A 116 1.00 -15.46 -0.98
CA LEU A 116 -0.02 -16.36 -1.51
C LEU A 116 -1.25 -15.59 -2.00
N GLY A 117 -1.74 -14.63 -1.22
CA GLY A 117 -2.84 -13.75 -1.60
C GLY A 117 -2.52 -12.93 -2.86
N THR A 118 -1.33 -12.35 -2.91
CA THR A 118 -0.82 -11.59 -4.08
C THR A 118 -0.74 -12.47 -5.32
N VAL A 119 -0.21 -13.69 -5.21
CA VAL A 119 -0.09 -14.60 -6.34
C VAL A 119 -1.46 -15.10 -6.82
N TYR A 120 -2.42 -15.32 -5.92
CA TYR A 120 -3.80 -15.57 -6.36
C TYR A 120 -4.36 -14.41 -7.17
N GLU A 121 -4.14 -13.18 -6.74
CA GLU A 121 -4.60 -12.01 -7.49
C GLU A 121 -3.99 -11.97 -8.89
N LEU A 122 -2.65 -12.10 -8.97
CA LEU A 122 -1.91 -12.03 -10.23
C LEU A 122 -2.23 -13.22 -11.15
N ASN A 123 -2.66 -14.34 -10.59
CA ASN A 123 -3.15 -15.51 -11.32
C ASN A 123 -4.67 -15.45 -11.61
N ASN A 124 -5.27 -14.25 -11.62
CA ASN A 124 -6.67 -13.97 -11.94
C ASN A 124 -7.70 -14.68 -11.02
N MET A 125 -7.36 -14.86 -9.73
CA MET A 125 -8.22 -15.45 -8.70
C MET A 125 -8.53 -14.47 -7.55
N PRO A 126 -9.15 -13.30 -7.83
CA PRO A 126 -9.37 -12.25 -6.83
C PRO A 126 -10.27 -12.68 -5.67
N ASP A 127 -11.19 -13.62 -5.85
CA ASP A 127 -12.03 -14.15 -4.77
C ASP A 127 -11.20 -14.93 -3.73
N LEU A 128 -10.25 -15.74 -4.20
CA LEU A 128 -9.32 -16.46 -3.32
C LEU A 128 -8.31 -15.49 -2.68
N ALA A 129 -7.77 -14.55 -3.45
CA ALA A 129 -6.89 -13.51 -2.96
C ALA A 129 -7.54 -12.71 -1.82
N LEU A 130 -8.78 -12.26 -2.02
CA LEU A 130 -9.52 -11.47 -1.04
C LEU A 130 -9.77 -12.27 0.24
N ARG A 131 -10.15 -13.55 0.14
CA ARG A 131 -10.34 -14.42 1.31
C ARG A 131 -9.05 -14.57 2.11
N VAL A 132 -7.94 -14.91 1.44
CA VAL A 132 -6.64 -15.11 2.08
C VAL A 132 -6.14 -13.82 2.73
N LEU A 133 -6.13 -12.70 2.00
CA LEU A 133 -5.61 -11.43 2.53
C LEU A 133 -6.51 -10.86 3.61
N ARG A 134 -7.83 -11.03 3.53
CA ARG A 134 -8.74 -10.59 4.61
C ARG A 134 -8.48 -11.37 5.90
N ALA A 135 -8.32 -12.69 5.81
CA ALA A 135 -7.95 -13.51 6.97
C ALA A 135 -6.56 -13.14 7.51
N THR A 136 -5.60 -12.89 6.62
CA THR A 136 -4.24 -12.47 6.96
C THR A 136 -4.24 -11.12 7.69
N ASN A 137 -4.91 -10.11 7.14
CA ASN A 137 -5.01 -8.77 7.73
C ASN A 137 -5.71 -8.79 9.10
N LYS A 138 -6.74 -9.62 9.29
CA LYS A 138 -7.38 -9.82 10.61
C LYS A 138 -6.40 -10.34 11.66
N ARG A 139 -5.44 -11.17 11.25
CA ARG A 139 -4.45 -11.80 12.13
C ARG A 139 -3.19 -10.94 12.32
N PHE A 140 -2.78 -10.22 11.28
CA PHE A 140 -1.59 -9.39 11.22
C PHE A 140 -1.99 -7.96 10.83
N PRO A 141 -2.67 -7.22 11.71
CA PRO A 141 -3.19 -5.88 11.39
C PRO A 141 -2.07 -4.86 11.10
N ASP A 142 -0.85 -5.13 11.57
CA ASP A 142 0.34 -4.30 11.32
C ASP A 142 1.15 -4.77 10.10
N GLY A 143 0.68 -5.81 9.39
CA GLY A 143 1.27 -6.29 8.14
C GLY A 143 1.38 -5.16 7.11
N HIS A 144 2.52 -5.08 6.42
CA HIS A 144 2.84 -3.94 5.54
C HIS A 144 2.59 -2.58 6.22
N HIS A 145 2.99 -2.45 7.48
CA HIS A 145 2.80 -1.23 8.28
C HIS A 145 1.31 -0.81 8.44
N GLY A 146 0.40 -1.79 8.34
CA GLY A 146 -1.04 -1.58 8.45
C GLY A 146 -1.70 -1.01 7.20
N SER A 147 -1.05 -1.10 6.03
CA SER A 147 -1.57 -0.62 4.74
C SER A 147 -2.34 -1.67 3.92
N GLU A 148 -2.41 -2.92 4.39
CA GLU A 148 -3.10 -4.04 3.72
C GLU A 148 -4.58 -3.75 3.36
N TRP A 149 -5.24 -2.82 4.07
CA TRP A 149 -6.61 -2.40 3.74
C TRP A 149 -6.76 -1.87 2.31
N VAL A 150 -5.70 -1.25 1.75
CA VAL A 150 -5.69 -0.74 0.38
C VAL A 150 -5.77 -1.93 -0.60
N HIS A 151 -4.97 -2.98 -0.37
CA HIS A 151 -4.98 -4.18 -1.20
C HIS A 151 -6.35 -4.85 -1.20
N LEU A 152 -6.99 -4.94 -0.02
CA LEU A 152 -8.36 -5.44 0.11
C LEU A 152 -9.35 -4.61 -0.71
N LYS A 153 -9.25 -3.27 -0.67
CA LYS A 153 -10.11 -2.37 -1.47
C LYS A 153 -9.93 -2.58 -2.97
N VAL A 154 -8.69 -2.76 -3.43
CA VAL A 154 -8.42 -3.06 -4.85
C VAL A 154 -9.06 -4.38 -5.27
N LEU A 155 -8.96 -5.43 -4.44
CA LEU A 155 -9.58 -6.72 -4.72
C LEU A 155 -11.11 -6.65 -4.71
N GLU A 156 -11.69 -5.92 -3.76
CA GLU A 156 -13.13 -5.65 -3.72
C GLU A 156 -13.59 -4.94 -4.99
N ALA A 157 -12.88 -3.89 -5.42
CA ALA A 157 -13.17 -3.19 -6.67
C ALA A 157 -13.05 -4.11 -7.90
N LYS A 158 -12.02 -4.97 -7.98
CA LYS A 158 -11.90 -5.97 -9.05
C LYS A 158 -13.13 -6.88 -9.13
N LEU A 159 -13.63 -7.34 -7.99
CA LEU A 159 -14.84 -8.17 -7.93
C LEU A 159 -16.09 -7.39 -8.32
N ARG A 160 -16.21 -6.11 -7.92
CA ARG A 160 -17.31 -5.24 -8.34
C ARG A 160 -17.30 -5.00 -9.85
N VAL A 161 -16.16 -4.63 -10.41
CA VAL A 161 -15.99 -4.38 -11.86
C VAL A 161 -16.27 -5.63 -12.69
N ARG A 162 -15.88 -6.81 -12.20
CA ARG A 162 -16.21 -8.08 -12.86
C ARG A 162 -17.72 -8.28 -12.99
N ASN A 163 -18.49 -7.88 -11.98
CA ASN A 163 -19.95 -8.03 -11.95
C ASN A 163 -20.68 -6.87 -12.64
N ASP A 164 -20.10 -5.67 -12.58
CA ASP A 164 -20.61 -4.44 -13.17
C ASP A 164 -19.44 -3.63 -13.76
N PRO A 165 -19.20 -3.74 -15.08
CA PRO A 165 -18.10 -3.03 -15.75
C PRO A 165 -18.16 -1.50 -15.62
N HIS A 166 -19.33 -0.92 -15.33
CA HIS A 166 -19.53 0.52 -15.17
C HIS A 166 -19.38 0.99 -13.71
N TRP A 167 -19.09 0.09 -12.77
CA TRP A 167 -19.00 0.41 -11.34
C TRP A 167 -18.06 1.59 -11.05
N LEU A 168 -16.93 1.69 -11.76
CA LEU A 168 -15.95 2.76 -11.57
C LEU A 168 -16.41 4.15 -12.02
N GLU A 169 -17.49 4.26 -12.80
CA GLU A 169 -18.03 5.55 -13.24
C GLU A 169 -18.62 6.36 -12.09
N GLN A 170 -19.06 5.66 -11.03
CA GLN A 170 -19.76 6.27 -9.89
C GLN A 170 -19.08 5.97 -8.55
N ASN A 171 -18.03 5.16 -8.53
CA ASN A 171 -17.39 4.70 -7.30
C ASN A 171 -15.89 4.97 -7.32
N ARG A 172 -15.39 5.35 -6.15
CA ARG A 172 -13.96 5.43 -5.84
C ARG A 172 -13.50 4.12 -5.23
N VAL A 173 -12.33 3.65 -5.64
CA VAL A 173 -11.78 2.38 -5.16
C VAL A 173 -11.39 2.45 -3.68
N LEU A 174 -10.69 3.51 -3.27
CA LEU A 174 -10.23 3.63 -1.88
C LEU A 174 -11.26 4.36 -1.00
N ASP A 175 -12.02 5.28 -1.59
CA ASP A 175 -13.00 6.13 -0.90
C ASP A 175 -12.37 6.80 0.34
N LEU A 176 -11.30 7.56 0.12
CA LEU A 176 -10.47 8.14 1.17
C LEU A 176 -11.25 9.11 2.08
N GLY A 177 -12.36 9.66 1.59
CA GLY A 177 -13.23 10.61 2.32
C GLY A 177 -12.56 11.96 2.59
N ILE A 178 -11.49 12.30 1.85
CA ILE A 178 -10.75 13.54 1.99
C ILE A 178 -11.44 14.63 1.17
N THR A 179 -11.88 15.70 1.84
CA THR A 179 -12.65 16.81 1.23
C THR A 179 -12.19 18.15 1.82
N GLU A 180 -12.37 19.24 1.06
CA GLU A 180 -12.02 20.60 1.51
C GLU A 180 -12.86 21.11 2.69
N ALA A 181 -14.02 20.50 2.96
CA ALA A 181 -15.08 21.05 3.81
C ALA A 181 -14.85 20.91 5.33
N SER A 182 -13.71 20.38 5.78
CA SER A 182 -13.50 20.08 7.21
C SER A 182 -12.63 21.12 7.94
N PRO A 183 -12.92 21.42 9.23
CA PRO A 183 -12.04 22.25 10.05
C PRO A 183 -10.65 21.64 10.15
N ASP A 184 -9.62 22.47 9.95
CA ASP A 184 -8.23 22.05 9.92
C ASP A 184 -7.66 21.82 11.30
N THR A 185 -7.75 20.58 11.75
CA THR A 185 -7.09 20.14 12.97
C THR A 185 -5.86 19.32 12.62
N SER A 186 -4.79 19.47 13.39
CA SER A 186 -3.58 18.64 13.24
C SER A 186 -3.90 17.15 13.29
N GLN A 187 -4.93 16.74 14.07
CA GLN A 187 -5.38 15.36 14.13
C GLN A 187 -5.97 14.87 12.79
N ARG A 188 -6.82 15.68 12.14
CA ARG A 188 -7.40 15.33 10.83
C ARG A 188 -6.29 15.19 9.79
N PHE A 189 -5.39 16.18 9.75
CA PHE A 189 -4.26 16.18 8.83
C PHE A 189 -3.42 14.90 8.99
N MET A 190 -3.04 14.54 10.21
CA MET A 190 -2.27 13.32 10.47
C MET A 190 -3.02 12.03 10.07
N ALA A 191 -4.34 11.97 10.31
CA ALA A 191 -5.14 10.82 9.89
C ALA A 191 -5.21 10.70 8.35
N ASN A 192 -5.36 11.82 7.65
CA ASN A 192 -5.38 11.85 6.19
C ASN A 192 -4.00 11.53 5.59
N MET A 193 -2.93 12.05 6.18
CA MET A 193 -1.56 11.71 5.80
C MET A 193 -1.25 10.22 5.98
N LYS A 194 -1.77 9.56 7.03
CA LYS A 194 -1.64 8.11 7.16
C LYS A 194 -2.34 7.39 6.01
N LYS A 195 -3.57 7.77 5.65
CA LYS A 195 -4.28 7.15 4.52
C LYS A 195 -3.53 7.33 3.20
N LEU A 196 -2.99 8.53 2.96
CA LEU A 196 -2.17 8.82 1.79
C LEU A 196 -0.90 7.96 1.79
N TRP A 197 -0.20 7.84 2.92
CA TRP A 197 0.96 6.97 3.07
C TRP A 197 0.63 5.51 2.75
N ASP A 198 -0.46 4.98 3.35
CA ASP A 198 -0.86 3.58 3.15
C ASP A 198 -1.12 3.32 1.66
N ALA A 199 -1.83 4.24 1.01
CA ALA A 199 -2.19 4.12 -0.40
C ALA A 199 -0.99 4.28 -1.35
N THR A 200 -0.06 5.19 -1.09
CA THR A 200 1.14 5.37 -1.93
C THR A 200 2.13 4.23 -1.76
N TYR A 201 2.28 3.71 -0.54
CA TYR A 201 3.09 2.51 -0.28
C TYR A 201 2.59 1.32 -1.09
N GLN A 202 1.28 1.05 -1.02
CA GLN A 202 0.66 -0.06 -1.74
C GLN A 202 0.64 0.16 -3.25
N LEU A 203 0.53 1.41 -3.70
CA LEU A 203 0.70 1.77 -5.11
C LEU A 203 2.11 1.42 -5.61
N HIS A 204 3.16 1.73 -4.83
CA HIS A 204 4.55 1.43 -5.17
C HIS A 204 4.78 -0.07 -5.37
N GLU A 205 4.29 -0.89 -4.43
CA GLU A 205 4.40 -2.36 -4.52
C GLU A 205 3.66 -2.93 -5.74
N ARG A 206 2.54 -2.31 -6.11
CA ARG A 206 1.62 -2.80 -7.15
C ARG A 206 2.02 -2.41 -8.57
N LEU A 207 2.60 -1.23 -8.77
CA LEU A 207 2.87 -0.68 -10.10
C LEU A 207 3.68 -1.63 -11.00
N PRO A 208 4.76 -2.29 -10.54
CA PRO A 208 5.50 -3.24 -11.37
C PRO A 208 4.71 -4.45 -11.87
N PHE A 209 3.58 -4.77 -11.22
CA PHE A 209 2.72 -5.88 -11.58
C PHE A 209 1.52 -5.46 -12.46
N THR A 210 1.29 -4.16 -12.64
CA THR A 210 0.09 -3.65 -13.29
C THR A 210 0.37 -3.25 -14.73
N ARG A 211 -0.43 -3.76 -15.67
CA ARG A 211 -0.31 -3.42 -17.09
C ARG A 211 -1.09 -2.12 -17.37
N THR A 212 -0.72 -1.42 -18.44
CA THR A 212 -1.51 -0.32 -18.98
C THR A 212 -2.33 -0.78 -20.20
N PRO A 213 -3.57 -0.30 -20.37
CA PRO A 213 -4.35 0.51 -19.42
C PRO A 213 -4.86 -0.33 -18.24
N ASP A 214 -5.12 0.31 -17.10
CA ASP A 214 -5.79 -0.30 -15.94
C ASP A 214 -6.74 0.73 -15.30
N PRO A 215 -8.05 0.62 -15.49
CA PRO A 215 -9.01 1.61 -15.02
C PRO A 215 -9.16 1.63 -13.49
N ILE A 216 -8.87 0.53 -12.79
CA ILE A 216 -8.88 0.47 -11.32
C ILE A 216 -7.70 1.25 -10.78
N LEU A 217 -6.50 1.01 -11.33
CA LEU A 217 -5.30 1.73 -10.93
C LEU A 217 -5.41 3.23 -11.26
N ALA A 218 -5.95 3.58 -12.43
CA ALA A 218 -6.17 4.97 -12.77
C ALA A 218 -7.19 5.66 -11.83
N ASN A 219 -8.24 4.95 -11.39
CA ASN A 219 -9.19 5.45 -10.39
C ASN A 219 -8.47 5.77 -9.06
N ILE A 220 -7.62 4.85 -8.58
CA ILE A 220 -6.82 5.02 -7.36
C ILE A 220 -5.88 6.23 -7.48
N ILE A 221 -5.16 6.34 -8.60
CA ILE A 221 -4.21 7.44 -8.82
C ILE A 221 -4.94 8.79 -8.92
N ASN A 222 -6.09 8.82 -9.59
CA ASN A 222 -6.95 10.00 -9.65
C ASN A 222 -7.45 10.43 -8.25
N GLU A 223 -7.90 9.47 -7.44
CA GLU A 223 -8.33 9.71 -6.06
C GLU A 223 -7.18 10.21 -5.17
N LEU A 224 -5.97 9.66 -5.33
CA LEU A 224 -4.78 10.16 -4.64
C LEU A 224 -4.41 11.57 -5.09
N GLY A 225 -4.47 11.86 -6.38
CA GLY A 225 -4.27 13.21 -6.91
C GLY A 225 -5.25 14.22 -6.29
N ASP A 226 -6.53 13.87 -6.22
CA ASP A 226 -7.56 14.72 -5.58
C ASP A 226 -7.21 14.98 -4.11
N ALA A 227 -6.93 13.93 -3.35
CA ALA A 227 -6.64 14.04 -1.92
C ALA A 227 -5.32 14.77 -1.61
N ILE A 228 -4.28 14.54 -2.42
CA ILE A 228 -2.99 15.22 -2.30
C ILE A 228 -3.12 16.70 -2.63
N ALA A 229 -3.94 17.08 -3.63
CA ALA A 229 -4.18 18.48 -3.96
C ALA A 229 -4.81 19.23 -2.78
N ILE A 230 -5.76 18.58 -2.10
CA ILE A 230 -6.48 19.15 -0.95
C ILE A 230 -5.57 19.26 0.28
N GLU A 231 -4.89 18.17 0.66
CA GLU A 231 -4.21 18.10 1.96
C GLU A 231 -2.75 18.51 1.91
N TYR A 232 -2.05 18.29 0.79
CA TYR A 232 -0.59 18.33 0.75
C TYR A 232 -0.01 19.32 -0.27
N SER A 233 -0.07 19.01 -1.57
CA SER A 233 0.70 19.74 -2.57
C SER A 233 0.05 19.67 -3.94
N MET A 234 -0.19 20.84 -4.55
CA MET A 234 -0.61 20.94 -5.95
C MET A 234 0.43 20.35 -6.91
N LEU A 235 1.72 20.52 -6.59
CA LEU A 235 2.81 19.98 -7.40
C LEU A 235 2.78 18.45 -7.41
N GLU A 236 2.60 17.83 -6.24
CA GLU A 236 2.50 16.36 -6.14
C GLU A 236 1.21 15.85 -6.79
N ALA A 237 0.08 16.50 -6.56
CA ALA A 237 -1.16 16.12 -7.23
C ALA A 237 -1.04 16.16 -8.77
N TYR A 238 -0.37 17.18 -9.30
CA TYR A 238 -0.07 17.29 -10.74
C TYR A 238 0.75 16.09 -11.26
N LYS A 239 1.73 15.61 -10.48
CA LYS A 239 2.52 14.41 -10.80
C LYS A 239 1.65 13.14 -10.77
N PHE A 240 0.76 13.01 -9.80
CA PHE A 240 -0.18 11.88 -9.74
C PHE A 240 -1.14 11.87 -10.94
N TYR A 241 -1.74 13.00 -11.32
CA TYR A 241 -2.56 13.06 -12.54
C TYR A 241 -1.78 12.70 -13.80
N TYR A 242 -0.53 13.18 -13.92
CA TYR A 242 0.36 12.79 -15.03
C TYR A 242 0.56 11.27 -15.10
N MET A 243 0.83 10.63 -13.96
CA MET A 243 0.96 9.17 -13.87
C MET A 243 -0.35 8.46 -14.22
N GLY A 244 -1.49 8.97 -13.72
CA GLY A 244 -2.82 8.39 -13.91
C GLY A 244 -3.24 8.36 -15.36
N LEU A 245 -2.92 9.40 -16.14
CA LEU A 245 -3.18 9.48 -17.58
C LEU A 245 -2.43 8.39 -18.40
N GLN A 246 -1.40 7.79 -17.84
CA GLN A 246 -0.74 6.63 -18.47
C GLN A 246 -1.55 5.34 -18.32
N TYR A 247 -2.46 5.27 -17.33
CA TYR A 247 -3.35 4.13 -17.08
C TYR A 247 -4.79 4.38 -17.57
N ASP A 248 -5.19 5.65 -17.68
CA ASP A 248 -6.46 6.11 -18.25
C ASP A 248 -6.21 6.89 -19.55
N THR A 249 -5.94 6.16 -20.63
CA THR A 249 -5.62 6.75 -21.94
C THR A 249 -6.81 7.44 -22.61
N SER A 250 -8.03 7.24 -22.09
CA SER A 250 -9.26 7.87 -22.59
C SER A 250 -9.71 9.04 -21.71
N ASP A 251 -8.97 9.35 -20.64
CA ASP A 251 -9.27 10.39 -19.66
C ASP A 251 -10.70 10.30 -19.08
N ILE A 252 -11.18 9.09 -18.80
CA ILE A 252 -12.53 8.87 -18.24
C ILE A 252 -12.71 9.57 -16.88
N TYR A 253 -11.61 9.82 -16.16
CA TYR A 253 -11.64 10.50 -14.87
C TYR A 253 -11.38 12.02 -14.94
N GLY A 254 -11.21 12.57 -16.15
CA GLY A 254 -11.00 14.01 -16.37
C GLY A 254 -9.71 14.57 -15.75
N MET A 255 -8.69 13.71 -15.62
CA MET A 255 -7.39 14.08 -15.05
C MET A 255 -6.67 15.15 -15.88
N GLN A 256 -6.89 15.25 -17.20
CA GLN A 256 -6.31 16.34 -18.00
C GLN A 256 -6.83 17.71 -17.55
N ALA A 257 -8.14 17.84 -17.34
CA ALA A 257 -8.76 19.07 -16.88
C ALA A 257 -8.28 19.45 -15.46
N LYS A 258 -8.18 18.45 -14.57
CA LYS A 258 -7.62 18.66 -13.21
C LYS A 258 -6.18 19.12 -13.26
N GLN A 259 -5.35 18.51 -14.11
CA GLN A 259 -3.97 18.87 -14.30
C GLN A 259 -3.82 20.32 -14.81
N GLN A 260 -4.67 20.73 -15.76
CA GLN A 260 -4.71 22.11 -16.26
C GLN A 260 -5.13 23.11 -15.18
N ALA A 261 -6.11 22.77 -14.34
CA ALA A 261 -6.52 23.62 -13.21
C ALA A 261 -5.38 23.85 -12.22
N LEU A 262 -4.59 22.80 -11.92
CA LEU A 262 -3.41 22.91 -11.06
C LEU A 262 -2.31 23.77 -11.68
N ILE A 263 -2.09 23.70 -13.00
CA ILE A 263 -1.15 24.58 -13.70
C ILE A 263 -1.50 26.05 -13.47
N GLU A 264 -2.78 26.42 -13.63
CA GLU A 264 -3.21 27.81 -13.44
C GLU A 264 -3.10 28.24 -11.97
N ALA A 265 -3.41 27.36 -11.02
CA ALA A 265 -3.24 27.62 -9.59
C ALA A 265 -1.76 27.80 -9.21
N MET A 266 -0.87 26.94 -9.72
CA MET A 266 0.59 27.02 -9.51
C MET A 266 1.15 28.33 -10.09
N LYS A 267 0.76 28.71 -11.32
CA LYS A 267 1.17 30.00 -11.92
C LYS A 267 0.75 31.19 -11.06
N LYS A 268 -0.48 31.20 -10.55
CA LYS A 268 -0.97 32.26 -9.64
C LYS A 268 -0.15 32.32 -8.35
N GLY A 269 0.31 31.18 -7.85
CA GLY A 269 1.18 31.06 -6.67
C GLY A 269 2.68 31.25 -6.95
N ASN A 270 3.09 31.54 -8.19
CA ASN A 270 4.49 31.54 -8.64
C ASN A 270 5.25 30.22 -8.36
N ILE A 271 4.54 29.09 -8.39
CA ILE A 271 5.11 27.75 -8.22
C ILE A 271 5.54 27.23 -9.61
N PRO A 272 6.79 26.79 -9.81
CA PRO A 272 7.23 26.21 -11.08
C PRO A 272 6.44 24.97 -11.47
N VAL A 273 6.02 24.90 -12.74
CA VAL A 273 5.34 23.73 -13.30
C VAL A 273 6.38 22.76 -13.88
N PRO A 274 6.39 21.47 -13.49
CA PRO A 274 7.33 20.50 -14.05
C PRO A 274 7.11 20.28 -15.55
N THR A 275 8.23 20.19 -16.27
CA THR A 275 8.27 19.78 -17.66
C THR A 275 7.97 18.29 -17.82
N ALA A 276 7.52 17.88 -19.01
CA ALA A 276 7.33 16.46 -19.31
C ALA A 276 8.62 15.63 -19.13
N ASN A 277 9.79 16.21 -19.38
CA ASN A 277 11.07 15.51 -19.20
C ASN A 277 11.38 15.25 -17.73
N GLU A 278 11.05 16.19 -16.83
CA GLU A 278 11.17 15.97 -15.39
C GLU A 278 10.21 14.89 -14.94
N LEU A 279 8.94 14.94 -15.36
CA LEU A 279 7.94 13.93 -15.01
C LEU A 279 8.30 12.52 -15.51
N ASN A 280 8.85 12.39 -16.72
CA ASN A 280 9.27 11.09 -17.27
C ASN A 280 10.43 10.45 -16.50
N ARG A 281 11.22 11.20 -15.73
CA ARG A 281 12.24 10.63 -14.84
C ARG A 281 11.63 9.90 -13.65
N PHE A 282 10.50 10.39 -13.15
CA PHE A 282 9.78 9.82 -12.02
C PHE A 282 8.78 8.74 -12.43
N PHE A 283 8.15 8.94 -13.59
CA PHE A 283 7.10 8.08 -14.14
C PHE A 283 7.41 7.73 -15.60
N PRO A 284 8.43 6.88 -15.86
CA PRO A 284 8.76 6.47 -17.21
C PRO A 284 7.56 5.82 -17.90
N ARG A 285 7.40 6.07 -19.21
CA ARG A 285 6.25 5.61 -19.99
C ARG A 285 6.18 4.08 -20.09
N ALA A 286 4.96 3.56 -20.10
CA ALA A 286 4.67 2.12 -20.07
C ALA A 286 5.20 1.32 -21.28
N ASP A 287 5.34 1.95 -22.44
CA ASP A 287 5.86 1.37 -23.68
C ASP A 287 7.36 1.04 -23.62
N SER A 288 8.07 1.50 -22.60
CA SER A 288 9.50 1.24 -22.40
C SER A 288 9.84 -0.07 -21.66
N ILE A 289 8.83 -0.85 -21.23
CA ILE A 289 9.03 -1.97 -20.31
C ILE A 289 8.44 -3.29 -20.86
N PRO A 290 9.23 -4.38 -20.97
CA PRO A 290 8.73 -5.68 -21.40
C PRO A 290 7.67 -6.22 -20.44
N LEU A 291 6.45 -6.40 -20.95
CA LEU A 291 5.34 -7.01 -20.20
C LEU A 291 5.67 -8.45 -19.79
N ILE A 292 5.24 -8.82 -18.59
CA ILE A 292 5.14 -10.22 -18.16
C ILE A 292 4.23 -10.96 -19.14
N ARG A 293 4.69 -12.04 -19.79
CA ARG A 293 3.86 -12.90 -20.65
C ARG A 293 3.03 -13.85 -19.81
N ASP A 294 1.72 -13.94 -20.07
CA ASP A 294 0.85 -14.91 -19.42
C ASP A 294 1.15 -16.31 -19.96
N HIS A 295 1.56 -17.22 -19.09
CA HIS A 295 1.59 -18.66 -19.39
C HIS A 295 0.35 -19.32 -18.78
N ASP A 296 -0.67 -19.52 -19.64
CA ASP A 296 -1.91 -20.29 -19.50
C ASP A 296 -2.74 -20.07 -18.22
N THR A 297 -4.08 -20.06 -18.34
CA THR A 297 -5.00 -20.02 -17.18
C THR A 297 -6.07 -21.12 -17.30
N GLN A 298 -5.88 -22.22 -16.57
CA GLN A 298 -6.94 -23.19 -16.25
C GLN A 298 -6.62 -23.83 -14.90
N TYR A 299 -7.49 -23.69 -13.88
CA TYR A 299 -7.49 -24.58 -12.71
C TYR A 299 -8.80 -24.52 -11.92
N SER A 300 -9.33 -25.69 -11.55
CA SER A 300 -10.52 -25.91 -10.71
C SER A 300 -10.25 -26.69 -9.41
N SER A 301 -9.01 -27.15 -9.17
CA SER A 301 -8.65 -27.97 -7.99
C SER A 301 -8.11 -27.18 -6.79
N SER A 302 -7.80 -25.89 -6.95
CA SER A 302 -7.22 -25.03 -5.90
C SER A 302 -8.24 -24.60 -4.83
N GLU A 303 -9.52 -24.47 -5.20
CA GLU A 303 -10.56 -23.98 -4.28
C GLU A 303 -10.79 -24.93 -3.08
N LYS A 304 -10.96 -26.24 -3.33
CA LYS A 304 -11.17 -27.24 -2.25
C LYS A 304 -9.96 -27.43 -1.35
N GLN A 305 -8.75 -27.12 -1.83
CA GLN A 305 -7.55 -27.13 -1.00
C GLN A 305 -7.48 -25.88 -0.13
N MET A 306 -7.88 -24.72 -0.67
CA MET A 306 -7.96 -23.48 0.09
C MET A 306 -9.03 -23.50 1.18
N GLU A 307 -10.22 -24.04 0.90
CA GLU A 307 -11.28 -24.15 1.91
C GLU A 307 -10.81 -24.89 3.16
N ARG A 308 -9.93 -25.88 3.01
CA ARG A 308 -9.34 -26.60 4.15
C ARG A 308 -8.32 -25.77 4.92
N VAL A 309 -7.51 -24.97 4.22
CA VAL A 309 -6.54 -24.06 4.87
C VAL A 309 -7.27 -22.93 5.61
N LEU A 310 -8.28 -22.32 4.99
CA LEU A 310 -9.07 -21.26 5.61
C LEU A 310 -9.91 -21.77 6.77
N ALA A 311 -10.57 -22.93 6.62
CA ALA A 311 -11.33 -23.54 7.73
C ALA A 311 -10.43 -23.88 8.91
N TYR A 312 -9.23 -24.42 8.65
CA TYR A 312 -8.22 -24.63 9.68
C TYR A 312 -7.82 -23.31 10.35
N GLN A 313 -7.59 -22.25 9.57
CA GLN A 313 -7.20 -20.94 10.11
C GLN A 313 -8.31 -20.30 10.97
N GLU A 314 -9.57 -20.39 10.57
CA GLU A 314 -10.72 -19.89 11.34
C GLU A 314 -10.87 -20.67 12.65
N GLU A 315 -10.84 -22.00 12.59
CA GLU A 315 -11.00 -22.86 13.77
C GLU A 315 -9.86 -22.65 14.79
N GLU A 316 -8.62 -22.48 14.32
CA GLU A 316 -7.45 -22.29 15.19
C GLU A 316 -7.38 -20.87 15.76
N TYR A 317 -7.82 -19.85 15.00
CA TYR A 317 -8.00 -18.48 15.51
C TYR A 317 -9.04 -18.43 16.63
N ASP A 318 -10.20 -19.06 16.43
CA ASP A 318 -11.27 -19.11 17.43
C ASP A 318 -10.82 -19.90 18.68
N ARG A 319 -10.04 -20.98 18.50
CA ARG A 319 -9.43 -21.72 19.63
C ARG A 319 -8.44 -20.88 20.45
N ARG A 320 -7.61 -20.04 19.81
CA ARG A 320 -6.60 -19.21 20.51
C ARG A 320 -7.15 -17.90 21.05
N ASN A 321 -8.27 -17.42 20.50
CA ASN A 321 -8.97 -16.22 20.97
C ASN A 321 -10.43 -16.57 21.35
N PRO A 322 -10.65 -17.36 22.42
CA PRO A 322 -12.00 -17.75 22.84
C PRO A 322 -12.86 -16.55 23.30
N PHE A 323 -12.24 -15.38 23.47
CA PHE A 323 -12.90 -14.11 23.79
C PHE A 323 -12.61 -13.09 22.69
N PRO A 324 -13.41 -13.05 21.60
CA PRO A 324 -13.24 -12.01 20.58
C PRO A 324 -13.41 -10.62 21.21
N TRP A 325 -12.63 -9.64 20.75
CA TRP A 325 -12.57 -8.25 21.27
C TRP A 325 -13.94 -7.59 21.49
N ASN A 326 -14.96 -8.05 20.79
CA ASN A 326 -16.37 -7.71 20.91
C ASN A 326 -16.92 -7.94 22.33
N TRP A 327 -16.44 -8.96 23.05
CA TRP A 327 -16.84 -9.30 24.42
C TRP A 327 -16.14 -8.45 25.47
N VAL A 328 -14.89 -8.06 25.23
CA VAL A 328 -14.18 -7.12 26.11
C VAL A 328 -14.82 -5.74 25.99
N GLY A 329 -15.18 -5.30 24.78
CA GLY A 329 -15.96 -4.08 24.55
C GLY A 329 -17.33 -4.12 25.25
N ALA A 330 -18.07 -5.23 25.12
CA ALA A 330 -19.36 -5.39 25.80
C ALA A 330 -19.21 -5.41 27.33
N ALA A 331 -18.18 -6.06 27.88
CA ALA A 331 -17.91 -6.08 29.31
C ALA A 331 -17.53 -4.69 29.84
N VAL A 332 -16.72 -3.92 29.11
CA VAL A 332 -16.35 -2.53 29.48
C VAL A 332 -17.58 -1.62 29.45
N VAL A 333 -18.46 -1.75 28.45
CA VAL A 333 -19.73 -0.99 28.38
C VAL A 333 -20.68 -1.37 29.53
N LEU A 334 -20.77 -2.65 29.89
CA LEU A 334 -21.61 -3.11 31.01
C LEU A 334 -21.06 -2.65 32.37
N VAL A 335 -19.74 -2.67 32.57
CA VAL A 335 -19.10 -2.17 33.80
C VAL A 335 -19.23 -0.65 33.91
N ALA A 336 -19.02 0.09 32.82
CA ALA A 336 -19.20 1.54 32.79
C ALA A 336 -20.67 1.93 33.04
N GLY A 337 -21.63 1.20 32.43
CA GLY A 337 -23.06 1.38 32.67
C GLY A 337 -23.47 1.08 34.12
N TYR A 338 -22.94 0.01 34.72
CA TYR A 338 -23.20 -0.34 36.11
C TYR A 338 -22.65 0.71 37.09
N LEU A 339 -21.45 1.22 36.85
CA LEU A 339 -20.84 2.29 37.67
C LEU A 339 -21.58 3.63 37.51
N TYR A 340 -22.07 3.94 36.32
CA TYR A 340 -22.88 5.13 36.06
C TYR A 340 -24.23 5.08 36.80
N ILE A 341 -24.92 3.94 36.77
CA ILE A 341 -26.19 3.74 37.50
C ILE A 341 -26.00 3.84 39.02
N ARG A 342 -24.85 3.38 39.55
CA ARG A 342 -24.56 3.48 40.99
C ARG A 342 -24.27 4.91 41.47
N ARG A 343 -23.83 5.79 40.58
CA ARG A 343 -23.49 7.18 40.91
C ARG A 343 -24.70 8.12 40.91
N ILE A 344 -25.83 7.70 40.34
CA ILE A 344 -27.05 8.52 40.19
C ILE A 344 -28.10 8.20 41.25
N ARG A 345 -27.93 7.15 42.08
CA ARG A 345 -28.85 6.93 43.21
C ARG A 345 -28.57 7.99 44.29
N PRO A 346 -29.52 8.89 44.60
CA PRO A 346 -29.38 9.76 45.76
C PRO A 346 -29.36 8.88 47.02
N ALA A 347 -28.56 9.28 48.01
CA ALA A 347 -28.59 8.65 49.32
C ALA A 347 -30.02 8.75 49.90
N PRO A 348 -30.54 7.69 50.55
CA PRO A 348 -31.85 7.76 51.19
C PRO A 348 -31.82 8.82 52.28
N GLU A 349 -32.73 9.79 52.21
CA GLU A 349 -32.93 10.81 53.24
C GLU A 349 -33.24 10.12 54.59
N ARG A 350 -32.50 10.50 55.63
CA ARG A 350 -32.76 10.14 57.02
C ARG A 350 -33.27 11.34 57.77
#